data_AF-A0A0C9R2C8-F1
#
_entry.id   AF-A0A0C9R2C8-F1
#
_cell.length_a   1.000
_cell.length_b   1.000
_cell.length_c   1.000
_cell.angle_alpha   90.00
_cell.angle_beta   90.00
_cell.angle_gamma   90.00
#
_symmetry.space_group_name_H-M   'P 1'
#
loop_
_entity.id
_entity.type
_entity.pdbx_description
1 polymer ?
#
loop_
_entity_poly.entity_id
_entity_poly.type
_entity_poly.pdbx_seq_one_letter_code
_entity_poly.pdbx_strand_id
1 'polypeptide(L)'
;LLDQPDFYVVGIIGMQGAGKSTVMSILAGQYGQAGMRQLFRPQSRELRELGQHCTTGVDIYVTPERMVLLDTQPVLSASVMDHMIQFEKKTPGGGDFHSLENAHVMQSLQMASFLMAVCHTVIVVQDWFTDPNFLRFVLTAEMLKPTTSSHDQSRSSSEDVAESFPHLVFVQNKCTPGDFSPENVAAMSRMLDSVFAKSKLKYKGLISMDPSVALSKENKHQGPNLFLLPKRLSELEEKRRIEGEAVPGYEDGGRLEQLASMLTLQVGSMPRQHITHTPLTEKNWFHYSARLWDAMQKSMVFMEYSRLLP
;
A
#
# COMPACT_ATOMS: atom_id res chain seq x y z
N LEU A 1 -13.67 3.21 17.07
CA LEU A 1 -13.13 1.83 17.17
C LEU A 1 -13.91 1.06 18.22
N LEU A 2 -14.15 -0.22 17.99
CA LEU A 2 -14.95 -1.10 18.85
C LEU A 2 -14.07 -2.12 19.59
N ASP A 3 -14.57 -2.70 20.68
CA ASP A 3 -13.91 -3.80 21.39
C ASP A 3 -14.20 -5.14 20.72
N GLN A 4 -13.91 -5.24 19.42
CA GLN A 4 -14.11 -6.46 18.65
C GLN A 4 -12.77 -7.00 18.10
N PRO A 5 -12.55 -8.32 18.16
CA PRO A 5 -11.29 -8.94 17.71
C PRO A 5 -11.24 -9.24 16.21
N ASP A 6 -12.39 -9.30 15.54
CA ASP A 6 -12.47 -9.62 14.10
C ASP A 6 -12.48 -8.36 13.25
N PHE A 7 -11.31 -7.72 13.16
CA PHE A 7 -11.08 -6.56 12.30
C PHE A 7 -10.01 -6.89 11.26
N TYR A 8 -10.02 -6.17 10.15
CA TYR A 8 -9.05 -6.34 9.08
C TYR A 8 -8.42 -4.98 8.75
N VAL A 9 -7.11 -4.96 8.49
CA VAL A 9 -6.34 -3.72 8.31
C VAL A 9 -5.61 -3.77 6.99
N VAL A 10 -5.87 -2.78 6.15
CA VAL A 10 -5.24 -2.62 4.84
C VAL A 10 -4.48 -1.29 4.82
N GLY A 11 -3.18 -1.37 4.63
CA GLY A 11 -2.32 -0.22 4.36
C GLY A 11 -2.01 -0.09 2.88
N ILE A 12 -1.65 1.11 2.43
CA ILE A 12 -1.23 1.35 1.05
C ILE A 12 0.08 2.14 1.01
N ILE A 13 0.98 1.76 0.12
CA ILE A 13 2.24 2.46 -0.17
C ILE A 13 2.40 2.64 -1.67
N GLY A 14 3.17 3.64 -2.07
CA GLY A 14 3.32 4.02 -3.47
C GLY A 14 3.85 5.44 -3.63
N MET A 15 4.53 5.66 -4.75
CA MET A 15 5.12 6.95 -5.08
C MET A 15 4.06 8.04 -5.33
N GLN A 16 4.53 9.27 -5.51
CA GLN A 16 3.65 10.40 -5.85
C GLN A 16 2.97 10.14 -7.20
N GLY A 17 1.66 10.44 -7.27
CA GLY A 17 0.90 10.27 -8.51
C GLY A 17 0.43 8.84 -8.79
N ALA A 18 0.94 7.80 -8.12
CA ALA A 18 0.56 6.40 -8.39
C ALA A 18 -0.95 6.10 -8.22
N GLY A 19 -1.68 6.95 -7.49
CA GLY A 19 -3.14 6.85 -7.33
C GLY A 19 -3.59 6.08 -6.08
N LYS A 20 -2.78 6.05 -5.02
CA LYS A 20 -3.07 5.41 -3.72
C LYS A 20 -4.46 5.76 -3.17
N SER A 21 -4.73 7.05 -2.95
CA SER A 21 -6.01 7.53 -2.40
C SER A 21 -7.21 7.14 -3.25
N THR A 22 -7.03 7.03 -4.57
CA THR A 22 -8.08 6.54 -5.49
C THR A 22 -8.31 5.04 -5.30
N VAL A 23 -7.26 4.23 -5.22
CA VAL A 23 -7.35 2.79 -4.92
C VAL A 23 -7.97 2.56 -3.54
N MET A 24 -7.59 3.35 -2.53
CA MET A 24 -8.15 3.22 -1.20
C MET A 24 -9.63 3.63 -1.14
N SER A 25 -10.02 4.65 -1.91
CA SER A 25 -11.44 5.02 -2.08
C SER A 25 -12.25 3.95 -2.81
N ILE A 26 -11.63 3.17 -3.71
CA ILE A 26 -12.24 1.98 -4.31
C ILE A 26 -12.56 0.92 -3.25
N LEU A 27 -11.58 0.60 -2.40
CA LEU A 27 -11.75 -0.38 -1.34
C LEU A 27 -12.77 0.06 -0.27
N ALA A 28 -12.92 1.36 -0.06
CA ALA A 28 -13.93 1.92 0.83
C ALA A 28 -15.37 1.81 0.31
N GLY A 29 -15.59 1.30 -0.92
CA GLY A 29 -16.92 1.13 -1.51
C GLY A 29 -17.53 2.41 -2.09
N GLN A 30 -16.76 3.50 -2.21
CA GLN A 30 -17.23 4.79 -2.74
C GLN A 30 -16.69 5.10 -4.13
N TYR A 31 -16.49 4.07 -4.96
CA TYR A 31 -16.07 4.25 -6.35
C TYR A 31 -17.27 4.58 -7.26
N GLY A 32 -17.12 5.59 -8.13
CA GLY A 32 -18.03 5.80 -9.25
C GLY A 32 -19.32 6.59 -9.00
N GLN A 33 -19.64 7.03 -7.78
CA GLN A 33 -20.77 7.95 -7.59
C GLN A 33 -20.39 9.38 -7.96
N ALA A 34 -20.70 9.77 -9.20
CA ALA A 34 -20.57 11.15 -9.66
C ALA A 34 -21.24 12.10 -8.66
N GLY A 35 -20.46 13.03 -8.08
CA GLY A 35 -20.93 14.02 -7.11
C GLY A 35 -20.74 13.66 -5.63
N MET A 36 -20.36 12.44 -5.25
CA MET A 36 -19.97 12.14 -3.87
C MET A 36 -18.50 12.48 -3.63
N ARG A 37 -18.21 13.15 -2.51
CA ARG A 37 -16.84 13.43 -2.07
C ARG A 37 -16.11 12.11 -1.87
N GLN A 38 -15.04 11.89 -2.62
CA GLN A 38 -14.13 10.76 -2.38
C GLN A 38 -13.61 10.86 -0.95
N LEU A 39 -13.62 9.72 -0.26
CA LEU A 39 -13.27 9.68 1.15
C LEU A 39 -11.79 10.02 1.37
N PHE A 40 -10.91 9.37 0.61
CA PHE A 40 -9.52 9.77 0.49
C PHE A 40 -9.40 10.72 -0.70
N ARG A 41 -8.99 11.95 -0.44
CA ARG A 41 -9.00 13.00 -1.46
C ARG A 41 -7.95 12.69 -2.55
N PRO A 42 -8.37 12.53 -3.82
CA PRO A 42 -7.41 12.41 -4.91
C PRO A 42 -6.73 13.77 -5.14
N GLN A 43 -5.55 13.73 -5.73
CA GLN A 43 -4.85 14.93 -6.17
C GLN A 43 -5.71 15.71 -7.18
N SER A 44 -5.93 17.00 -6.92
CA SER A 44 -6.65 17.88 -7.84
C SER A 44 -5.81 18.19 -9.08
N ARG A 45 -6.44 18.74 -10.12
CA ARG A 45 -5.74 19.14 -11.34
C ARG A 45 -4.70 20.21 -11.05
N GLU A 46 -5.03 21.18 -10.20
CA GLU A 46 -4.17 22.29 -9.83
C GLU A 46 -2.92 21.79 -9.10
N LEU A 47 -3.10 20.92 -8.10
CA LEU A 47 -1.97 20.31 -7.38
C LEU A 47 -1.08 19.47 -8.30
N ARG A 48 -1.67 18.80 -9.31
CA ARG A 48 -0.92 18.05 -10.30
C ARG A 48 -0.10 18.95 -11.21
N GLU A 49 -0.66 20.08 -11.65
CA GLU A 49 0.05 21.08 -12.46
C GLU A 49 1.19 21.75 -11.67
N LEU A 50 1.03 21.89 -10.35
CA LEU A 50 2.08 22.37 -9.44
C LEU A 50 3.06 21.28 -8.97
N GLY A 51 2.85 20.02 -9.35
CA GLY A 51 3.69 18.90 -8.90
C GLY A 51 3.62 18.62 -7.40
N GLN A 52 2.55 19.01 -6.70
CA GLN A 52 2.40 18.90 -5.25
C GLN A 52 1.66 17.62 -4.82
N HIS A 53 2.03 17.03 -3.69
CA HIS A 53 1.27 15.92 -3.09
C HIS A 53 -0.04 16.42 -2.48
N CYS A 54 -0.97 15.49 -2.24
CA CYS A 54 -2.26 15.77 -1.63
C CYS A 54 -2.36 15.20 -0.20
N THR A 55 -1.96 13.95 -0.01
CA THR A 55 -1.99 13.26 1.29
C THR A 55 -0.74 13.57 2.10
N THR A 56 -0.92 14.00 3.35
CA THR A 56 0.17 14.28 4.31
C THR A 56 -0.04 13.42 5.55
N GLY A 57 0.99 12.68 5.99
CA GLY A 57 0.88 11.72 7.09
C GLY A 57 0.17 10.42 6.70
N VAL A 58 -0.73 9.95 7.57
CA VAL A 58 -1.55 8.74 7.38
C VAL A 58 -3.00 9.07 7.72
N ASP A 59 -3.88 8.93 6.73
CA ASP A 59 -5.32 9.04 6.91
C ASP A 59 -5.91 7.66 7.24
N ILE A 60 -6.87 7.63 8.16
CA ILE A 60 -7.54 6.41 8.61
C ILE A 60 -9.02 6.45 8.30
N TYR A 61 -9.57 5.33 7.81
CA TYR A 61 -10.99 5.12 7.66
C TYR A 61 -11.40 3.72 8.11
N VAL A 62 -12.63 3.58 8.60
CA VAL A 62 -13.20 2.27 8.97
C VAL A 62 -14.49 2.08 8.17
N THR A 63 -14.54 1.03 7.34
CA THR A 63 -15.72 0.70 6.54
C THR A 63 -16.83 0.09 7.40
N PRO A 64 -18.09 0.04 6.91
CA PRO A 64 -19.18 -0.68 7.58
C PRO A 64 -18.84 -2.16 7.87
N GLU A 65 -18.10 -2.81 6.96
CA GLU A 65 -17.63 -4.20 7.07
C GLU A 65 -16.41 -4.36 8.01
N ARG A 66 -16.08 -3.31 8.77
CA ARG A 66 -15.02 -3.31 9.81
C ARG A 66 -13.62 -3.51 9.24
N MET A 67 -13.42 -3.08 7.99
CA MET A 67 -12.09 -2.94 7.40
C MET A 67 -11.52 -1.57 7.77
N VAL A 68 -10.34 -1.56 8.39
CA VAL A 68 -9.55 -0.36 8.66
C VAL A 68 -8.63 -0.10 7.47
N LEU A 69 -8.78 1.05 6.84
CA LEU A 69 -8.01 1.50 5.70
C LEU A 69 -7.04 2.60 6.13
N LEU A 70 -5.77 2.46 5.76
CA LEU A 70 -4.71 3.43 6.02
C LEU A 70 -4.14 3.95 4.70
N ASP A 71 -4.44 5.21 4.36
CA ASP A 71 -3.88 5.90 3.19
C ASP A 71 -2.68 6.75 3.61
N THR A 72 -1.51 6.50 3.03
CA THR A 72 -0.29 7.22 3.41
C THR A 72 0.07 8.30 2.40
N GLN A 73 0.80 9.31 2.89
CA GLN A 73 1.56 10.22 2.04
C GLN A 73 2.47 9.43 1.07
N PRO A 74 2.81 10.00 -0.10
CA PRO A 74 3.69 9.33 -1.05
C PRO A 74 5.11 9.16 -0.49
N VAL A 75 5.64 7.94 -0.64
CA VAL A 75 7.03 7.63 -0.31
C VAL A 75 7.97 8.14 -1.39
N LEU A 76 9.20 8.52 -1.01
CA LEU A 76 10.24 9.00 -1.92
C LEU A 76 9.79 10.18 -2.81
N SER A 77 8.87 11.02 -2.29
CA SER A 77 8.26 12.11 -3.05
C SER A 77 9.08 13.41 -2.98
N ALA A 78 9.41 13.98 -4.14
CA ALA A 78 10.06 15.29 -4.23
C ALA A 78 9.21 16.42 -3.62
N SER A 79 7.88 16.37 -3.79
CA SER A 79 7.01 17.41 -3.23
C SER A 79 6.86 17.33 -1.71
N VAL A 80 6.97 16.13 -1.12
CA VAL A 80 7.04 15.99 0.34
C VAL A 80 8.36 16.58 0.84
N MET A 81 9.47 16.28 0.16
CA MET A 81 10.78 16.86 0.48
C MET A 81 10.78 18.39 0.36
N ASP A 82 10.21 18.95 -0.71
CA ASP A 82 10.07 20.41 -0.88
C ASP A 82 9.24 21.05 0.23
N HIS A 83 8.14 20.39 0.65
CA HIS A 83 7.36 20.83 1.79
C HIS A 83 8.17 20.81 3.10
N MET A 84 9.04 19.80 3.30
CA MET A 84 9.95 19.77 4.45
C MET A 84 10.93 20.95 4.42
N ILE A 85 11.51 21.28 3.25
CA ILE A 85 12.40 22.44 3.09
C ILE A 85 11.70 23.74 3.49
N GLN A 86 10.46 23.92 3.04
CA GLN A 86 9.75 25.18 3.19
C GLN A 86 9.17 25.38 4.60
N PHE A 87 8.71 24.30 5.24
CA PHE A 87 7.90 24.41 6.46
C PHE A 87 8.51 23.74 7.70
N GLU A 88 9.46 22.80 7.55
CA GLU A 88 10.10 22.17 8.70
C GLU A 88 11.37 22.94 9.10
N LYS A 89 11.29 23.64 10.24
CA LYS A 89 12.42 24.41 10.81
C LYS A 89 13.58 23.52 11.30
N LYS A 90 13.36 22.21 11.42
CA LYS A 90 14.34 21.21 11.86
C LYS A 90 14.15 19.94 11.04
N THR A 91 15.24 19.36 10.55
CA THR A 91 15.24 18.02 9.93
C THR A 91 14.57 17.02 10.88
N PRO A 92 13.63 16.17 10.41
CA PRO A 92 13.02 15.14 11.24
C PRO A 92 14.10 14.25 11.83
N GLY A 93 14.10 14.05 13.15
CA GLY A 93 15.16 13.36 13.90
C GLY A 93 16.44 14.17 14.16
N GLY A 94 16.41 15.49 13.99
CA GLY A 94 17.49 16.38 14.44
C GLY A 94 18.76 16.27 13.61
N GLY A 95 19.92 16.34 14.27
CA GLY A 95 21.25 16.27 13.63
C GLY A 95 21.72 14.85 13.31
N ASP A 96 20.89 13.83 13.55
CA ASP A 96 21.25 12.43 13.35
C ASP A 96 21.28 12.03 11.85
N PHE A 97 20.67 12.86 10.99
CA PHE A 97 20.65 12.67 9.54
C PHE A 97 21.64 13.59 8.84
N HIS A 98 22.42 13.04 7.90
CA HIS A 98 23.49 13.75 7.19
C HIS A 98 22.95 14.73 6.15
N SER A 99 21.76 14.45 5.58
CA SER A 99 21.09 15.26 4.58
C SER A 99 19.57 15.19 4.75
N LEU A 100 18.87 16.20 4.25
CA LEU A 100 17.40 16.19 4.21
C LEU A 100 16.85 15.06 3.33
N GLU A 101 17.58 14.71 2.26
CA GLU A 101 17.26 13.57 1.40
C GLU A 101 17.27 12.27 2.19
N ASN A 102 18.33 12.02 2.97
CA ASN A 102 18.44 10.82 3.80
C ASN A 102 17.37 10.80 4.90
N ALA A 103 17.03 11.96 5.48
CA ALA A 103 15.93 12.07 6.44
C ALA A 103 14.56 11.71 5.81
N HIS A 104 14.30 12.15 4.57
CA HIS A 104 13.06 11.85 3.84
C HIS A 104 12.98 10.36 3.43
N VAL A 105 14.09 9.78 2.98
CA VAL A 105 14.19 8.33 2.73
C VAL A 105 13.91 7.56 4.01
N MET A 106 14.48 8.00 5.14
CA MET A 106 14.24 7.36 6.44
C MET A 106 12.78 7.46 6.88
N GLN A 107 12.16 8.63 6.76
CA GLN A 107 10.74 8.82 7.06
C GLN A 107 9.87 7.89 6.20
N SER A 108 10.20 7.77 4.91
CA SER A 108 9.52 6.86 3.99
C SER A 108 9.66 5.40 4.42
N LEU A 109 10.87 4.97 4.80
CA LEU A 109 11.15 3.61 5.29
C LEU A 109 10.43 3.32 6.61
N GLN A 110 10.44 4.27 7.56
CA GLN A 110 9.71 4.15 8.81
C GLN A 110 8.21 3.97 8.56
N MET A 111 7.63 4.75 7.65
CA MET A 111 6.21 4.62 7.27
C MET A 111 5.89 3.25 6.67
N ALA A 112 6.69 2.79 5.71
CA ALA A 112 6.48 1.49 5.05
C ALA A 112 6.65 0.32 6.03
N SER A 113 7.70 0.37 6.87
CA SER A 113 7.98 -0.66 7.88
C SER A 113 6.88 -0.70 8.96
N PHE A 114 6.31 0.46 9.29
CA PHE A 114 5.21 0.59 10.24
C PHE A 114 3.96 -0.10 9.70
N LEU A 115 3.57 0.20 8.46
CA LEU A 115 2.45 -0.50 7.81
C LEU A 115 2.68 -2.01 7.75
N MET A 116 3.89 -2.46 7.44
CA MET A 116 4.19 -3.89 7.43
C MET A 116 4.03 -4.57 8.80
N ALA A 117 4.13 -3.81 9.90
CA ALA A 117 4.01 -4.34 11.24
C ALA A 117 2.61 -4.21 11.87
N VAL A 118 1.74 -3.37 11.31
CA VAL A 118 0.38 -3.13 11.85
C VAL A 118 -0.76 -3.53 10.90
N CYS A 119 -0.46 -3.81 9.63
CA CYS A 119 -1.45 -4.21 8.64
C CYS A 119 -1.50 -5.73 8.45
N HIS A 120 -2.67 -6.23 8.09
CA HIS A 120 -2.82 -7.61 7.60
C HIS A 120 -2.39 -7.71 6.14
N THR A 121 -2.73 -6.67 5.36
CA THR A 121 -2.37 -6.55 3.95
C THR A 121 -1.81 -5.16 3.66
N VAL A 122 -0.74 -5.11 2.89
CA VAL A 122 -0.15 -3.88 2.37
C VAL A 122 -0.28 -3.89 0.85
N ILE A 123 -0.90 -2.86 0.30
CA ILE A 123 -1.07 -2.65 -1.13
C ILE A 123 0.08 -1.77 -1.62
N VAL A 124 0.82 -2.26 -2.61
CA VAL A 124 1.91 -1.56 -3.28
C VAL A 124 1.40 -1.06 -4.62
N VAL A 125 1.17 0.24 -4.72
CA VAL A 125 0.66 0.87 -5.95
C VAL A 125 1.81 1.44 -6.77
N GLN A 126 1.84 1.09 -8.05
CA GLN A 126 2.75 1.65 -9.04
C GLN A 126 1.93 2.18 -10.23
N ASP A 127 2.46 3.18 -10.92
CA ASP A 127 1.92 3.61 -12.21
C ASP A 127 2.90 3.33 -13.35
N TRP A 128 2.33 3.03 -14.53
CA TRP A 128 3.04 2.90 -15.82
C TRP A 128 3.94 1.67 -15.99
N PHE A 129 4.80 1.33 -15.01
CA PHE A 129 5.68 0.16 -15.09
C PHE A 129 6.12 -0.34 -13.70
N THR A 130 6.71 -1.53 -13.67
CA THR A 130 7.30 -2.08 -12.44
C THR A 130 8.70 -1.49 -12.20
N ASP A 131 8.84 -0.57 -11.25
CA ASP A 131 10.10 0.09 -10.89
C ASP A 131 10.92 -0.76 -9.89
N PRO A 132 12.08 -1.32 -10.30
CA PRO A 132 12.91 -2.13 -9.42
C PRO A 132 13.45 -1.35 -8.20
N ASN A 133 13.66 -0.04 -8.31
CA ASN A 133 14.17 0.76 -7.20
C ASN A 133 13.10 0.91 -6.11
N PHE A 134 11.86 1.16 -6.52
CA PHE A 134 10.74 1.15 -5.60
C PHE A 134 10.51 -0.24 -4.97
N LEU A 135 10.62 -1.32 -5.75
CA LEU A 135 10.52 -2.67 -5.18
C LEU A 135 11.65 -2.98 -4.18
N ARG A 136 12.89 -2.54 -4.45
CA ARG A 136 14.00 -2.64 -3.50
C ARG A 136 13.72 -1.85 -2.22
N PHE A 137 13.12 -0.66 -2.34
CA PHE A 137 12.68 0.11 -1.17
C PHE A 137 11.69 -0.67 -0.30
N VAL A 138 10.74 -1.40 -0.92
CA VAL A 138 9.81 -2.28 -0.18
C VAL A 138 10.57 -3.39 0.56
N LEU A 139 11.55 -4.05 -0.09
CA LEU A 139 12.40 -5.05 0.57
C LEU A 139 13.26 -4.46 1.69
N THR A 140 13.74 -3.22 1.54
CA THR A 140 14.45 -2.52 2.61
C THR A 140 13.54 -2.27 3.81
N ALA A 141 12.30 -1.85 3.57
CA ALA A 141 11.31 -1.69 4.65
C ALA A 141 11.00 -3.03 5.35
N GLU A 142 10.97 -4.14 4.62
CA GLU A 142 10.83 -5.48 5.22
C GLU A 142 11.95 -5.77 6.23
N MET A 143 13.20 -5.45 5.88
CA MET A 143 14.37 -5.67 6.76
C MET A 143 14.38 -4.76 8.00
N LEU A 144 13.74 -3.59 7.90
CA LEU A 144 13.67 -2.60 8.99
C LEU A 144 12.40 -2.74 9.84
N LYS A 145 11.51 -3.66 9.48
CA LYS A 145 10.31 -3.98 10.25
C LYS A 145 10.72 -4.36 11.68
N PRO A 146 10.16 -3.72 12.72
CA PRO A 146 10.45 -4.10 14.09
C PRO A 146 10.00 -5.53 14.37
N THR A 147 10.86 -6.30 15.05
CA THR A 147 10.48 -7.62 15.59
C THR A 147 9.53 -7.39 16.76
N THR A 148 8.37 -8.03 16.73
CA THR A 148 7.41 -8.00 17.84
C THR A 148 7.93 -8.89 18.98
N SER A 149 9.03 -8.51 19.62
CA SER A 149 9.46 -9.16 20.85
C SER A 149 8.52 -8.71 21.96
N SER A 150 7.61 -9.61 22.35
CA SER A 150 6.86 -9.47 23.60
C SER A 150 7.87 -9.20 24.73
N HIS A 151 7.85 -8.00 25.30
CA HIS A 151 8.53 -7.71 26.56
C HIS A 151 7.81 -8.50 27.67
N ASP A 152 8.12 -9.79 27.79
CA ASP A 152 7.83 -10.57 28.98
C ASP A 152 9.12 -11.34 29.31
N GLN A 153 10.01 -10.70 30.07
CA GLN A 153 11.28 -11.27 30.53
C GLN A 153 11.06 -12.34 31.62
N SER A 154 10.07 -13.19 31.45
CA SER A 154 9.81 -14.30 32.37
C SER A 154 9.12 -15.47 31.68
N ARG A 155 9.79 -16.14 30.74
CA ARG A 155 9.66 -17.61 30.57
C ARG A 155 10.68 -18.16 29.58
N SER A 156 11.20 -19.31 29.99
CA SER A 156 12.22 -20.16 29.39
C SER A 156 11.80 -20.79 28.05
N SER A 157 12.76 -20.86 27.13
CA SER A 157 13.00 -21.91 26.12
C SER A 157 11.77 -22.65 25.54
N SER A 158 11.32 -22.23 24.35
CA SER A 158 10.84 -23.10 23.27
C SER A 158 10.49 -22.27 22.02
N GLU A 159 11.08 -22.69 20.90
CA GLU A 159 10.58 -22.63 19.52
C GLU A 159 10.07 -21.29 18.94
N ASP A 160 10.80 -20.81 17.93
CA ASP A 160 10.35 -19.93 16.83
C ASP A 160 9.09 -19.12 17.09
N VAL A 161 9.28 -17.96 17.73
CA VAL A 161 8.33 -16.86 17.75
C VAL A 161 8.06 -16.48 16.30
N ALA A 162 7.03 -17.06 15.68
CA ALA A 162 6.73 -16.88 14.26
C ALA A 162 6.44 -15.42 13.97
N GLU A 163 7.43 -14.74 13.40
CA GLU A 163 7.32 -13.35 12.98
C GLU A 163 6.19 -13.22 11.94
N SER A 164 5.18 -12.41 12.26
CA SER A 164 4.04 -12.18 11.36
C SER A 164 4.45 -11.23 10.24
N PHE A 165 4.33 -11.70 8.99
CA PHE A 165 4.51 -10.88 7.79
C PHE A 165 3.17 -10.67 7.09
N PRO A 166 2.89 -9.43 6.65
CA PRO A 166 1.63 -9.10 5.99
C PRO A 166 1.56 -9.74 4.61
N HIS A 167 0.33 -9.82 4.10
CA HIS A 167 0.11 -10.06 2.70
C HIS A 167 0.49 -8.83 1.87
N LEU A 168 1.15 -9.06 0.74
CA LEU A 168 1.54 -8.00 -0.18
C LEU A 168 0.70 -8.13 -1.45
N VAL A 169 0.11 -7.03 -1.89
CA VAL A 169 -0.69 -6.96 -3.13
C VAL A 169 -0.14 -5.85 -4.00
N PHE A 170 0.25 -6.19 -5.23
CA PHE A 170 0.76 -5.24 -6.21
C PHE A 170 -0.38 -4.76 -7.09
N VAL A 171 -0.63 -3.46 -7.08
CA VAL A 171 -1.63 -2.82 -7.94
C VAL A 171 -0.92 -1.97 -8.97
N GLN A 172 -0.97 -2.39 -10.22
CA GLN A 172 -0.52 -1.60 -11.36
C GLN A 172 -1.67 -0.71 -11.83
N ASN A 173 -1.56 0.58 -11.54
CA ASN A 173 -2.59 1.56 -11.82
C ASN A 173 -2.30 2.29 -13.13
N LYS A 174 -3.35 2.89 -13.70
CA LYS A 174 -3.31 3.64 -14.97
C LYS A 174 -2.83 2.79 -16.15
N CYS A 175 -3.13 1.49 -16.12
CA CYS A 175 -2.78 0.57 -17.20
C CYS A 175 -3.45 1.00 -18.51
N THR A 176 -2.69 0.88 -19.59
CA THR A 176 -3.13 0.98 -20.98
C THR A 176 -3.61 -0.39 -21.47
N PRO A 177 -4.36 -0.48 -22.59
CA PRO A 177 -4.83 -1.75 -23.11
C PRO A 177 -3.71 -2.78 -23.36
N GLY A 178 -2.52 -2.32 -23.78
CA GLY A 178 -1.37 -3.20 -24.02
C GLY A 178 -0.85 -3.89 -22.76
N ASP A 179 -0.99 -3.24 -21.59
CA ASP A 179 -0.52 -3.79 -20.31
C ASP A 179 -1.32 -5.02 -19.86
N PHE A 180 -2.57 -5.14 -20.31
CA PHE A 180 -3.43 -6.30 -20.04
C PHE A 180 -3.13 -7.50 -20.94
N SER A 181 -2.19 -7.37 -21.89
CA SER A 181 -1.79 -8.52 -22.70
C SER A 181 -1.15 -9.60 -21.82
N PRO A 182 -1.40 -10.90 -22.07
CA PRO A 182 -0.85 -11.99 -21.26
C PRO A 182 0.68 -11.96 -21.17
N GLU A 183 1.35 -11.51 -22.22
CA GLU A 183 2.81 -11.36 -22.26
C GLU A 183 3.30 -10.30 -21.26
N ASN A 184 2.68 -9.13 -21.23
CA ASN A 184 3.06 -8.05 -20.32
C ASN A 184 2.74 -8.40 -18.87
N VAL A 185 1.58 -9.00 -18.61
CA VAL A 185 1.23 -9.50 -17.26
C VAL A 185 2.24 -10.56 -16.80
N ALA A 186 2.60 -11.52 -17.67
CA ALA A 186 3.60 -12.53 -17.34
C ALA A 186 5.01 -11.94 -17.14
N ALA A 187 5.39 -10.90 -17.88
CA ALA A 187 6.65 -10.19 -17.67
C ALA A 187 6.69 -9.48 -16.31
N MET A 188 5.61 -8.79 -15.91
CA MET A 188 5.48 -8.18 -14.59
C MET A 188 5.54 -9.23 -13.48
N SER A 189 4.80 -10.33 -13.62
CA SER A 189 4.82 -11.43 -12.65
C SER A 189 6.22 -12.04 -12.48
N ARG A 190 6.96 -12.28 -13.58
CA ARG A 190 8.33 -12.79 -13.52
C ARG A 190 9.29 -11.83 -12.81
N MET A 191 9.13 -10.52 -13.03
CA MET A 191 9.94 -9.51 -12.34
C MET A 191 9.67 -9.52 -10.84
N LEU A 192 8.40 -9.52 -10.43
CA LEU A 192 8.01 -9.57 -9.01
C LEU A 192 8.55 -10.84 -8.34
N ASP A 193 8.40 -11.99 -8.98
CA ASP A 193 8.93 -13.26 -8.49
C ASP A 193 10.45 -13.22 -8.32
N SER A 194 11.17 -12.64 -9.28
CA SER A 194 12.62 -12.52 -9.20
C SER A 194 13.08 -11.59 -8.07
N VAL A 195 12.37 -10.48 -7.84
CA VAL A 195 12.73 -9.50 -6.80
C VAL A 195 12.39 -10.03 -5.42
N PHE A 196 11.22 -10.64 -5.24
CA PHE A 196 10.72 -11.11 -3.94
C PHE A 196 11.01 -12.59 -3.66
N ALA A 197 11.84 -13.27 -4.46
CA ALA A 197 12.18 -14.69 -4.29
C ALA A 197 12.68 -15.05 -2.88
N LYS A 198 13.37 -14.11 -2.21
CA LYS A 198 13.95 -14.30 -0.86
C LYS A 198 13.20 -13.54 0.24
N SER A 199 12.12 -12.84 -0.11
CA SER A 199 11.31 -12.08 0.85
C SER A 199 10.44 -13.03 1.68
N LYS A 200 10.23 -12.69 2.95
CA LYS A 200 9.30 -13.37 3.86
C LYS A 200 7.86 -12.86 3.74
N LEU A 201 7.65 -11.75 3.01
CA LEU A 201 6.32 -11.20 2.73
C LEU A 201 5.44 -12.18 1.97
N LYS A 202 4.13 -12.17 2.25
CA LYS A 202 3.17 -13.11 1.65
C LYS A 202 2.60 -12.54 0.37
N TYR A 203 3.39 -12.57 -0.70
CA TYR A 203 3.09 -11.90 -1.96
C TYR A 203 2.46 -12.79 -3.05
N LYS A 204 2.12 -14.06 -2.77
CA LYS A 204 1.63 -15.01 -3.79
C LYS A 204 0.27 -15.64 -3.47
N GLY A 205 -0.45 -16.02 -4.52
CA GLY A 205 -1.52 -17.02 -4.52
C GLY A 205 -2.88 -16.62 -3.94
N LEU A 206 -3.12 -15.34 -3.68
CA LEU A 206 -4.40 -14.85 -3.13
C LEU A 206 -5.14 -13.89 -4.05
N ILE A 207 -4.43 -13.17 -4.91
CA ILE A 207 -4.99 -12.18 -5.85
C ILE A 207 -4.71 -12.62 -7.27
N SER A 208 -5.71 -12.50 -8.15
CA SER A 208 -5.58 -12.83 -9.58
C SER A 208 -6.50 -11.95 -10.43
N MET A 209 -6.04 -11.63 -11.65
CA MET A 209 -6.86 -10.98 -12.66
C MET A 209 -7.91 -11.91 -13.28
N ASP A 210 -7.74 -13.23 -13.16
CA ASP A 210 -8.69 -14.23 -13.63
C ASP A 210 -9.74 -14.52 -12.53
N PRO A 211 -11.02 -14.16 -12.73
CA PRO A 211 -12.08 -14.39 -11.75
C PRO A 211 -12.28 -15.87 -11.40
N SER A 212 -12.02 -16.78 -12.35
CA SER A 212 -12.18 -18.22 -12.14
C SER A 212 -11.14 -18.75 -11.14
N VAL A 213 -9.93 -18.21 -11.21
CA VAL A 213 -8.81 -18.55 -10.32
C VAL A 213 -8.97 -17.85 -8.97
N ALA A 214 -9.53 -16.64 -8.93
CA ALA A 214 -9.78 -15.91 -7.70
C ALA A 214 -10.83 -16.56 -6.79
N LEU A 215 -11.76 -17.34 -7.36
CA LEU A 215 -12.89 -17.96 -6.63
C LEU A 215 -12.70 -19.47 -6.39
N SER A 216 -11.71 -20.12 -7.01
CA SER A 216 -11.47 -21.55 -6.86
C SER A 216 -10.81 -21.88 -5.50
N LYS A 217 -11.47 -22.73 -4.69
CA LYS A 217 -10.92 -23.27 -3.43
C LYS A 217 -9.83 -24.33 -3.65
N GLU A 218 -9.69 -24.85 -4.87
CA GLU A 218 -8.64 -25.80 -5.27
C GLU A 218 -7.44 -25.00 -5.79
N ASN A 219 -6.52 -24.65 -4.88
CA ASN A 219 -5.22 -23.99 -5.14
C ASN A 219 -4.61 -24.28 -6.52
N LYS A 220 -4.32 -23.26 -7.36
CA LYS A 220 -3.13 -23.22 -8.27
C LYS A 220 -2.71 -21.81 -8.78
N HIS A 221 -3.10 -20.68 -8.19
CA HIS A 221 -2.34 -19.46 -8.50
C HIS A 221 -1.04 -19.48 -7.69
N GLN A 222 0.09 -19.80 -8.35
CA GLN A 222 1.43 -19.67 -7.75
C GLN A 222 2.10 -18.34 -8.12
N GLY A 223 1.39 -17.50 -8.87
CA GLY A 223 1.85 -16.19 -9.27
C GLY A 223 1.83 -15.19 -8.12
N PRO A 224 2.53 -14.07 -8.31
CA PRO A 224 2.46 -12.95 -7.39
C PRO A 224 1.05 -12.34 -7.41
N ASN A 225 0.64 -11.78 -6.27
CA ASN A 225 -0.62 -11.07 -6.06
C ASN A 225 -0.61 -9.77 -6.87
N LEU A 226 -0.77 -9.87 -8.18
CA LEU A 226 -0.73 -8.77 -9.13
C LEU A 226 -2.14 -8.46 -9.64
N PHE A 227 -2.52 -7.19 -9.55
CA PHE A 227 -3.79 -6.68 -10.03
C PHE A 227 -3.57 -5.44 -10.89
N LEU A 228 -4.27 -5.34 -12.02
CA LEU A 228 -4.17 -4.23 -12.95
C LEU A 228 -5.46 -3.41 -12.92
N LEU A 229 -5.31 -2.09 -12.78
CA LEU A 229 -6.40 -1.13 -12.88
C LEU A 229 -6.19 -0.21 -14.08
N PRO A 230 -7.19 -0.07 -14.97
CA PRO A 230 -7.08 0.84 -16.09
C PRO A 230 -7.10 2.29 -15.63
N LYS A 231 -6.62 3.19 -16.50
CA LYS A 231 -6.73 4.63 -16.28
C LYS A 231 -8.21 5.03 -16.16
N ARG A 232 -8.54 5.79 -15.11
CA ARG A 232 -9.85 6.41 -14.96
C ARG A 232 -10.06 7.48 -16.04
N LEU A 233 -11.21 7.45 -16.68
CA LEU A 233 -11.64 8.49 -17.62
C LEU A 233 -11.87 9.82 -16.90
N SER A 234 -11.52 10.92 -17.55
CA SER A 234 -11.97 12.26 -17.16
C SER A 234 -13.49 12.38 -17.32
N GLU A 235 -14.12 13.36 -16.66
CA GLU A 235 -15.57 13.59 -16.79
C GLU A 235 -16.01 13.82 -18.24
N LEU A 236 -15.17 14.48 -19.04
CA LEU A 236 -15.40 14.69 -20.46
C LEU A 236 -15.34 13.37 -21.24
N GLU A 237 -14.34 12.54 -20.99
CA GLU A 237 -14.20 11.22 -21.62
C GLU A 237 -15.33 10.28 -21.19
N GLU A 238 -15.74 10.32 -19.93
CA GLU A 238 -16.87 9.55 -19.41
C GLU A 238 -18.19 9.99 -20.04
N LYS A 239 -18.40 11.31 -20.20
CA LYS A 239 -19.57 11.85 -20.90
C LYS A 239 -19.61 11.38 -22.35
N ARG A 240 -18.49 11.46 -23.06
CA ARG A 240 -18.34 10.95 -24.43
C ARG A 240 -18.62 9.46 -24.52
N ARG A 241 -18.15 8.67 -23.54
CA ARG A 241 -18.45 7.22 -23.43
C ARG A 241 -19.96 6.98 -23.28
N ILE A 242 -20.63 7.71 -22.38
CA ILE A 242 -22.08 7.60 -22.15
C ILE A 242 -22.86 7.99 -23.42
N GLU A 243 -22.37 8.97 -24.17
CA GLU A 243 -22.94 9.42 -25.44
C GLU A 243 -22.63 8.48 -26.63
N GLY A 244 -21.88 7.39 -26.39
CA GLY A 244 -21.54 6.39 -27.40
C GLY A 244 -20.41 6.78 -28.34
N GLU A 245 -19.69 7.87 -28.03
CA GLU A 245 -18.51 8.29 -28.80
C GLU A 245 -17.28 7.45 -28.44
N ALA A 246 -16.45 7.18 -29.45
CA ALA A 246 -15.15 6.54 -29.24
C ALA A 246 -14.24 7.49 -28.41
N VAL A 247 -13.81 7.01 -27.25
CA VAL A 247 -12.80 7.67 -26.43
C VAL A 247 -11.42 7.20 -26.94
N PRO A 248 -10.58 8.09 -27.48
CA PRO A 248 -9.29 7.70 -28.03
C PRO A 248 -8.41 7.00 -26.99
N GLY A 249 -7.91 5.80 -27.31
CA GLY A 249 -7.07 4.99 -26.41
C GLY A 249 -7.84 4.18 -25.36
N TYR A 250 -9.18 4.15 -25.44
CA TYR A 250 -10.04 3.43 -24.52
C TYR A 250 -11.04 2.56 -25.31
N GLU A 251 -10.59 1.36 -25.69
CA GLU A 251 -11.38 0.43 -26.51
C GLU A 251 -12.24 -0.54 -25.69
N ASP A 252 -12.09 -0.59 -24.36
CA ASP A 252 -12.82 -1.57 -23.54
C ASP A 252 -13.50 -0.92 -22.33
N GLY A 253 -14.44 -0.05 -22.69
CA GLY A 253 -15.09 0.89 -21.79
C GLY A 253 -16.16 0.35 -20.88
N GLY A 254 -15.82 -0.58 -19.99
CA GLY A 254 -16.72 -1.03 -18.93
C GLY A 254 -16.07 -1.83 -17.79
N ARG A 255 -14.73 -1.94 -17.79
CA ARG A 255 -14.01 -2.85 -16.89
C ARG A 255 -13.58 -2.20 -15.57
N LEU A 256 -13.55 -0.88 -15.42
CA LEU A 256 -12.99 -0.29 -14.21
C LEU A 256 -13.86 -0.56 -12.97
N GLU A 257 -15.19 -0.43 -13.06
CA GLU A 257 -16.12 -0.76 -11.97
C GLU A 257 -16.08 -2.25 -11.63
N GLN A 258 -16.02 -3.10 -12.64
CA GLN A 258 -15.93 -4.55 -12.48
C GLN A 258 -14.61 -4.96 -11.81
N LEU A 259 -13.48 -4.42 -12.30
CA LEU A 259 -12.15 -4.67 -11.74
C LEU A 259 -12.01 -4.06 -10.34
N ALA A 260 -12.57 -2.87 -10.10
CA ALA A 260 -12.63 -2.26 -8.78
C ALA A 260 -13.42 -3.14 -7.81
N SER A 261 -14.59 -3.64 -8.21
CA SER A 261 -15.40 -4.54 -7.39
C SER A 261 -14.67 -5.86 -7.12
N MET A 262 -14.00 -6.42 -8.14
CA MET A 262 -13.21 -7.64 -8.02
C MET A 262 -12.02 -7.44 -7.07
N LEU A 263 -11.31 -6.31 -7.17
CA LEU A 263 -10.22 -5.97 -6.26
C LEU A 263 -10.73 -5.86 -4.81
N THR A 264 -11.83 -5.14 -4.57
CA THR A 264 -12.42 -4.99 -3.24
C THR A 264 -12.84 -6.34 -2.65
N LEU A 265 -13.45 -7.21 -3.46
CA LEU A 265 -13.85 -8.55 -3.02
C LEU A 265 -12.63 -9.41 -2.66
N GLN A 266 -11.61 -9.44 -3.53
CA GLN A 266 -10.41 -10.27 -3.30
C GLN A 266 -9.60 -9.77 -2.10
N VAL A 267 -9.38 -8.46 -1.97
CA VAL A 267 -8.67 -7.86 -0.82
C VAL A 267 -9.46 -8.06 0.47
N GLY A 268 -10.78 -7.94 0.45
CA GLY A 268 -11.65 -8.17 1.60
C GLY A 268 -11.74 -9.63 2.05
N SER A 269 -11.43 -10.57 1.15
CA SER A 269 -11.45 -12.02 1.39
C SER A 269 -10.09 -12.59 1.82
N MET A 270 -9.06 -11.75 1.96
CA MET A 270 -7.73 -12.23 2.35
C MET A 270 -7.71 -12.75 3.80
N PRO A 271 -6.78 -13.68 4.13
CA PRO A 271 -6.68 -14.22 5.48
C PRO A 271 -6.39 -13.16 6.54
N ARG A 272 -7.16 -13.18 7.63
CA ARG A 272 -6.99 -12.31 8.80
C ARG A 272 -6.06 -12.94 9.83
N GLN A 273 -4.77 -12.99 9.52
CA GLN A 273 -3.77 -13.55 10.42
C GLN A 273 -3.53 -12.63 11.61
N HIS A 274 -3.27 -13.20 12.80
CA HIS A 274 -2.97 -12.39 13.96
C HIS A 274 -1.68 -11.57 13.74
N ILE A 275 -1.77 -10.27 14.01
CA ILE A 275 -0.64 -9.33 13.94
C ILE A 275 0.35 -9.60 15.08
N THR A 276 -0.18 -9.89 16.27
CA THR A 276 0.59 -10.21 17.49
C THR A 276 0.24 -11.60 18.01
N HIS A 277 1.03 -12.12 18.96
CA HIS A 277 0.78 -13.42 19.60
C HIS A 277 -0.60 -13.53 20.26
N THR A 278 -1.10 -12.41 20.78
CA THR A 278 -2.44 -12.32 21.34
C THR A 278 -3.39 -11.69 20.33
N PRO A 279 -4.65 -12.16 20.24
CA PRO A 279 -5.65 -11.51 19.42
C PRO A 279 -5.93 -10.11 19.97
N LEU A 280 -5.86 -9.10 19.10
CA LEU A 280 -6.13 -7.71 19.45
C LEU A 280 -7.60 -7.39 19.15
N THR A 281 -8.17 -6.45 19.89
CA THR A 281 -9.36 -5.73 19.46
C THR A 281 -8.96 -4.51 18.64
N GLU A 282 -9.88 -3.85 17.93
CA GLU A 282 -9.55 -2.61 17.20
C GLU A 282 -8.95 -1.53 18.11
N LYS A 283 -9.47 -1.36 19.33
CA LYS A 283 -8.92 -0.39 20.29
C LYS A 283 -7.50 -0.79 20.72
N ASN A 284 -7.28 -2.06 21.04
CA ASN A 284 -5.96 -2.55 21.43
C ASN A 284 -4.96 -2.48 20.27
N TRP A 285 -5.42 -2.72 19.04
CA TRP A 285 -4.63 -2.51 17.83
C TRP A 285 -4.22 -1.06 17.67
N PHE A 286 -5.11 -0.09 17.89
CA PHE A 286 -4.75 1.32 17.83
C PHE A 286 -3.69 1.69 18.86
N HIS A 287 -3.84 1.24 20.11
CA HIS A 287 -2.82 1.45 21.16
C HIS A 287 -1.50 0.71 20.88
N TYR A 288 -1.56 -0.46 20.28
CA TYR A 288 -0.39 -1.19 19.81
C TYR A 288 0.34 -0.40 18.72
N SER A 289 -0.39 0.06 17.70
CA SER A 289 0.14 0.86 16.59
C SER A 289 0.80 2.15 17.08
N ALA A 290 0.17 2.88 18.01
CA ALA A 290 0.76 4.09 18.59
C ALA A 290 2.09 3.82 19.31
N ARG A 291 2.12 2.78 20.17
CA ARG A 291 3.35 2.38 20.86
C ARG A 291 4.44 1.93 19.90
N LEU A 292 4.06 1.22 18.85
CA LEU A 292 5.00 0.75 17.84
C LEU A 292 5.62 1.92 17.07
N TRP A 293 4.81 2.91 16.68
CA TRP A 293 5.29 4.11 16.02
C TRP A 293 6.30 4.88 16.89
N ASP A 294 6.00 5.09 18.17
CA ASP A 294 6.92 5.74 19.11
C ASP A 294 8.23 4.95 19.27
N ALA A 295 8.17 3.62 19.27
CA ALA A 295 9.35 2.76 19.33
C ALA A 295 10.18 2.84 18.05
N MET A 296 9.53 2.89 16.89
CA MET A 296 10.20 3.01 15.59
C MET A 296 10.94 4.34 15.43
N GLN A 297 10.35 5.44 15.89
CA GLN A 297 11.02 6.75 15.88
C GLN A 297 12.32 6.77 16.70
N LYS A 298 12.42 5.92 17.72
CA LYS A 298 13.59 5.82 18.61
C LYS A 298 14.50 4.64 18.29
N SER A 299 14.21 3.90 17.23
CA SER A 299 14.89 2.64 16.92
C SER A 299 16.31 2.87 16.41
N MET A 300 17.27 2.15 17.02
CA MET A 300 18.68 2.20 16.61
C MET A 300 18.91 1.63 15.22
N VAL A 301 18.09 0.67 14.77
CA VAL A 301 18.24 0.04 13.45
C VAL A 301 18.05 1.05 12.32
N PHE A 302 17.06 1.94 12.46
CA PHE A 302 16.84 3.02 11.49
C PHE A 302 17.99 4.03 11.52
N MET A 303 18.53 4.35 12.71
CA MET A 303 19.70 5.23 12.83
C MET A 303 20.97 4.61 12.22
N GLU A 304 21.19 3.31 12.40
CA GLU A 304 22.33 2.60 11.81
C GLU A 304 22.21 2.53 10.28
N TYR A 305 21.03 2.17 9.77
CA TYR A 305 20.77 2.19 8.33
C TYR A 305 21.01 3.60 7.75
N SER A 306 20.61 4.65 8.47
CA SER A 306 20.83 6.03 8.06
C SER A 306 22.30 6.39 7.90
N ARG A 307 23.20 5.83 8.72
CA ARG A 307 24.64 6.10 8.64
C ARG A 307 25.32 5.43 7.45
N LEU A 308 24.67 4.41 6.88
CA LEU A 308 25.14 3.69 5.70
C LEU A 308 24.62 4.30 4.40
N LEU A 309 23.65 5.22 4.47
CA LEU A 309 23.23 5.99 3.32
C LEU A 309 24.35 6.95 2.90
N PRO A 310 24.63 7.06 1.59
CA PRO A 310 25.66 7.94 1.06
C PRO A 310 25.34 9.43 1.27
#